data_AF-I0Z8Q0-F1
#
_entry.id   AF-I0Z8Q0-F1
#
_cell.length_a   1.000
_cell.length_b   1.000
_cell.length_c   1.000
_cell.angle_alpha   90.00
_cell.angle_beta   90.00
_cell.angle_gamma   90.00
#
_symmetry.space_group_name_H-M   'P 1'
#
loop_
_entity.id
_entity.type
_entity.pdbx_description
1 polymer ?
#
loop_
_entity_poly.entity_id
_entity_poly.type
_entity_poly.pdbx_seq_one_letter_code
_entity_poly.pdbx_strand_id
1 'polypeptide(L)'
;MALNKSPQRRTEDSCGAQIASYLADHSTGPLKKDPAGRTYHSCFLKLATPPSHRCEKSYDLLRLNTSIPACGLLGSHDDLSILQDPLDRILSAYEFTVEVAARAVYGRKQAKVDPSKVSTRDVWPWSLLVPWMEEDIRWRASNNDGSSLSGSLDPYDNPLIMPLAHFVDAPIVHELLHNGAALQVLGITNYSQWKDTGDLRRCMAGTPKARLQIQQLALQKLEAFAHVGITERLEESILSLAAAMHLKMKGPAWKAAPDAFQAGPDGALRQVKEDEEYLHPAPLGHAYAQCVARARKKAAVRKASSFSSLPLPKGRSLEFSKASRAAINPAILARIRNKNTVDAALWERGQEMFAAKLEAQRKGGLLETLPSIPGEAVGKEGRARGVRI
;
A
#
# COMPACT_ATOMS: atom_id res chain seq x y z
N MET A 1 25.36 -6.00 -2.07
CA MET A 1 25.61 -4.88 -1.12
C MET A 1 25.71 -5.44 0.29
N ALA A 2 26.49 -4.82 1.17
CA ALA A 2 26.98 -5.45 2.40
C ALA A 2 25.91 -5.56 3.53
N LEU A 3 25.09 -6.61 3.48
CA LEU A 3 24.32 -7.11 4.63
C LEU A 3 25.19 -8.06 5.48
N ASN A 4 26.21 -7.51 6.16
CA ASN A 4 26.97 -8.28 7.15
C ASN A 4 27.67 -7.37 8.19
N LYS A 5 26.87 -6.84 9.12
CA LYS A 5 27.32 -6.51 10.47
C LYS A 5 26.29 -7.08 11.44
N SER A 6 26.73 -7.95 12.35
CA SER A 6 25.87 -8.49 13.42
C SER A 6 25.25 -7.33 14.21
N PRO A 7 23.93 -7.35 14.50
CA PRO A 7 23.30 -6.27 15.22
C PRO A 7 23.74 -6.27 16.68
N GLN A 8 24.69 -5.39 17.03
CA GLN A 8 24.92 -5.03 18.42
C GLN A 8 23.60 -4.50 19.00
N ARG A 9 23.06 -5.20 20.00
CA ARG A 9 21.85 -4.74 20.71
C ARG A 9 22.18 -3.42 21.37
N ARG A 10 21.46 -2.35 21.02
CA ARG A 10 21.58 -1.06 21.70
C ARG A 10 21.00 -1.15 23.10
N THR A 11 21.61 -0.41 24.03
CA THR A 11 21.07 -0.21 25.38
C THR A 11 19.80 0.64 25.34
N GLU A 12 18.96 0.53 26.36
CA GLU A 12 17.72 1.31 26.43
C GLU A 12 17.96 2.82 26.37
N ASP A 13 19.01 3.30 27.04
CA ASP A 13 19.36 4.73 27.10
C ASP A 13 19.74 5.29 25.72
N SER A 14 20.45 4.49 24.92
CA SER A 14 20.78 4.84 23.53
C SER A 14 19.52 4.98 22.66
N CYS A 15 18.51 4.15 22.89
CA CYS A 15 17.23 4.24 22.20
C CYS A 15 16.37 5.41 22.70
N GLY A 16 16.39 5.71 24.00
CA GLY A 16 15.71 6.88 24.56
C GLY A 16 16.22 8.20 23.95
N ALA A 17 17.54 8.36 23.86
CA ALA A 17 18.16 9.54 23.25
C ALA A 17 17.78 9.72 21.76
N GLN A 18 17.75 8.62 20.99
CA GLN A 18 17.38 8.63 19.58
C GLN A 18 15.90 9.05 19.37
N ILE A 19 14.99 8.55 20.21
CA ILE A 19 13.57 8.92 20.17
C ILE A 19 13.38 10.40 20.58
N ALA A 20 14.15 10.89 21.56
CA ALA A 20 14.14 12.30 21.93
C ALA A 20 14.62 13.22 20.80
N SER A 21 15.67 12.84 20.06
CA SER A 21 16.13 13.58 18.88
C SER A 21 15.06 13.68 17.80
N TYR A 22 14.38 12.56 17.51
CA TYR A 22 13.29 12.54 16.55
C TYR A 22 12.14 13.48 16.93
N LEU A 23 11.76 13.50 18.22
CA LEU A 23 10.71 14.38 18.75
C LEU A 23 11.06 15.86 18.59
N ALA A 24 12.32 16.23 18.83
CA ALA A 24 12.79 17.61 18.64
C ALA A 24 12.66 18.05 17.17
N ASP A 25 13.04 17.18 16.24
CA ASP A 25 13.09 17.49 14.80
C ASP A 25 11.71 17.41 14.09
N HIS A 26 10.72 16.71 14.65
CA HIS A 26 9.47 16.34 13.94
C HIS A 26 8.17 16.81 14.63
N SER A 27 8.25 17.89 15.41
CA SER A 27 7.16 18.47 16.21
C SER A 27 5.95 18.93 15.37
N THR A 28 6.14 19.40 14.13
CA THR A 28 5.05 19.65 13.18
C THR A 28 5.47 19.32 11.74
N GLY A 29 4.85 18.33 11.10
CA GLY A 29 5.12 18.00 9.70
C GLY A 29 4.24 16.85 9.17
N PRO A 30 3.54 17.02 8.03
CA PRO A 30 2.68 15.99 7.45
C PRO A 30 3.50 14.94 6.70
N LEU A 31 3.29 13.66 7.00
CA LEU A 31 4.05 12.52 6.45
C LEU A 31 3.20 11.56 5.61
N LYS A 32 3.86 10.52 5.07
CA LYS A 32 3.49 9.69 3.88
C LYS A 32 4.32 8.35 3.93
N LYS A 33 3.92 7.13 3.48
CA LYS A 33 3.04 6.69 2.36
C LYS A 33 2.70 5.12 2.38
N ASP A 34 1.43 4.57 2.24
CA ASP A 34 0.98 3.09 2.23
C ASP A 34 -0.08 2.60 1.13
N PRO A 35 -0.19 1.30 0.65
CA PRO A 35 -0.58 0.95 -0.74
C PRO A 35 -2.07 0.72 -1.08
N ALA A 36 -3.02 0.71 -0.13
CA ALA A 36 -4.44 0.86 -0.51
C ALA A 36 -4.69 2.23 -1.18
N GLY A 37 -3.76 3.17 -0.93
CA GLY A 37 -3.57 4.41 -1.65
C GLY A 37 -3.57 4.32 -3.18
N ARG A 38 -3.31 3.17 -3.83
CA ARG A 38 -3.30 3.15 -5.30
C ARG A 38 -4.67 3.48 -5.89
N THR A 39 -5.73 2.93 -5.31
CA THR A 39 -7.11 3.20 -5.74
C THR A 39 -7.57 4.57 -5.25
N TYR A 40 -7.25 4.90 -3.99
CA TYR A 40 -7.51 6.19 -3.36
C TYR A 40 -6.93 7.36 -4.19
N HIS A 41 -5.64 7.32 -4.49
CA HIS A 41 -4.95 8.27 -5.34
C HIS A 41 -5.45 8.22 -6.79
N SER A 42 -5.31 7.07 -7.46
CA SER A 42 -5.39 7.02 -8.92
C SER A 42 -6.82 7.07 -9.45
N CYS A 43 -7.78 6.54 -8.70
CA CYS A 43 -9.19 6.51 -9.10
C CYS A 43 -10.04 7.57 -8.39
N PHE A 44 -9.63 8.12 -7.25
CA PHE A 44 -10.39 9.18 -6.58
C PHE A 44 -9.66 10.53 -6.58
N LEU A 45 -8.62 10.72 -5.75
CA LEU A 45 -7.98 12.03 -5.57
C LEU A 45 -7.52 12.65 -6.89
N LYS A 46 -6.87 11.88 -7.77
CA LYS A 46 -6.49 12.38 -9.10
C LYS A 46 -7.69 12.75 -9.97
N LEU A 47 -8.78 11.98 -9.92
CA LEU A 47 -10.00 12.33 -10.67
C LEU A 47 -10.72 13.52 -10.06
N ALA A 48 -10.58 13.77 -8.76
CA ALA A 48 -11.21 14.85 -8.01
C ALA A 48 -10.41 16.16 -7.99
N THR A 49 -9.21 16.19 -8.58
CA THR A 49 -8.31 17.37 -8.56
C THR A 49 -7.93 17.76 -9.98
N PRO A 50 -8.07 19.04 -10.38
CA PRO A 50 -7.66 19.53 -11.70
C PRO A 50 -6.14 19.42 -11.90
N PRO A 51 -5.65 19.29 -13.15
CA PRO A 51 -4.22 19.30 -13.48
C PRO A 51 -3.40 20.39 -12.78
N SER A 52 -3.87 21.65 -12.80
CA SER A 52 -3.26 22.82 -12.15
C SER A 52 -2.91 22.61 -10.66
N HIS A 53 -3.72 21.84 -9.94
CA HIS A 53 -3.59 21.61 -8.49
C HIS A 53 -2.86 20.28 -8.15
N ARG A 54 -2.40 19.52 -9.15
CA ARG A 54 -1.67 18.25 -8.95
C ARG A 54 -0.17 18.50 -8.91
N CYS A 55 0.48 18.05 -7.84
CA CYS A 55 1.92 18.13 -7.73
C CYS A 55 2.65 17.11 -8.62
N GLU A 56 3.91 17.43 -8.92
CA GLU A 56 4.81 16.56 -9.67
C GLU A 56 4.95 15.16 -9.04
N LYS A 57 5.18 14.18 -9.92
CA LYS A 57 5.33 12.76 -9.56
C LYS A 57 6.58 12.58 -8.66
N SER A 58 6.34 12.51 -7.35
CA SER A 58 7.36 12.24 -6.33
C SER A 58 7.24 10.80 -5.80
N TYR A 59 7.78 9.83 -6.54
CA TYR A 59 7.76 8.39 -6.21
C TYR A 59 9.13 7.89 -5.75
N ASP A 60 10.18 8.34 -6.43
CA ASP A 60 11.60 8.01 -6.25
C ASP A 60 12.36 9.11 -5.50
N LEU A 61 12.07 10.37 -5.83
CA LEU A 61 12.62 11.57 -5.19
C LEU A 61 11.49 12.55 -4.87
N LEU A 62 11.70 13.41 -3.87
CA LEU A 62 10.77 14.50 -3.55
C LEU A 62 10.90 15.63 -4.57
N ARG A 63 10.27 15.44 -5.74
CA ARG A 63 10.10 16.46 -6.77
C ARG A 63 8.96 17.40 -6.38
N LEU A 64 9.19 18.21 -5.35
CA LEU A 64 8.31 19.31 -4.97
C LEU A 64 8.73 20.56 -5.70
N ASN A 65 8.09 20.84 -6.83
CA ASN A 65 8.22 22.12 -7.49
C ASN A 65 7.34 23.16 -6.79
N THR A 66 7.95 23.93 -5.88
CA THR A 66 7.27 24.99 -5.11
C THR A 66 6.92 26.22 -5.95
N SER A 67 7.32 26.29 -7.22
CA SER A 67 6.89 27.35 -8.15
C SER A 67 5.46 27.18 -8.67
N ILE A 68 4.76 26.11 -8.30
CA ILE A 68 3.32 25.94 -8.51
C ILE A 68 2.62 26.29 -7.19
N PRO A 69 2.19 27.54 -6.95
CA PRO A 69 1.65 27.96 -5.65
C PRO A 69 0.30 27.30 -5.30
N ALA A 70 -0.43 26.76 -6.28
CA ALA A 70 -1.72 26.07 -6.10
C ALA A 70 -1.60 24.54 -5.95
N CYS A 71 -0.39 24.01 -5.74
CA CYS A 71 -0.06 22.58 -5.69
C CYS A 71 -0.63 21.87 -4.45
N GLY A 72 -1.94 21.59 -4.44
CA GLY A 72 -2.63 20.98 -3.29
C GLY A 72 -2.47 19.46 -3.18
N LEU A 73 -2.42 18.72 -4.30
CA LEU A 73 -2.37 17.25 -4.30
C LEU A 73 -0.94 16.72 -4.56
N LEU A 74 -0.16 16.57 -3.50
CA LEU A 74 1.06 15.73 -3.48
C LEU A 74 0.72 14.29 -3.06
N GLY A 75 0.06 13.55 -3.94
CA GLY A 75 -0.30 12.15 -3.74
C GLY A 75 0.79 11.15 -4.17
N SER A 76 0.67 9.91 -3.70
CA SER A 76 1.32 8.74 -4.31
C SER A 76 0.29 7.63 -4.41
N HIS A 77 0.60 6.58 -5.16
CA HIS A 77 -0.11 5.31 -5.00
C HIS A 77 0.00 4.66 -3.60
N ASP A 78 0.69 5.32 -2.67
CA ASP A 78 0.88 4.92 -1.30
C ASP A 78 0.24 5.96 -0.35
N ASP A 79 -1.01 6.41 -0.48
CA ASP A 79 -1.54 7.39 0.48
C ASP A 79 -1.68 6.82 1.91
N LEU A 80 -1.05 7.47 2.90
CA LEU A 80 -1.07 7.07 4.33
C LEU A 80 -2.43 7.09 5.00
N SER A 81 -3.35 7.85 4.44
CA SER A 81 -4.66 8.10 5.02
C SER A 81 -5.61 6.90 4.88
N ILE A 82 -5.10 5.70 4.56
CA ILE A 82 -5.85 4.47 4.54
C ILE A 82 -5.06 3.33 5.21
N LEU A 83 -5.59 2.81 6.30
CA LEU A 83 -5.02 1.67 7.03
C LEU A 83 -5.61 0.34 6.53
N GLN A 84 -4.92 -0.75 6.81
CA GLN A 84 -5.34 -2.13 6.54
C GLN A 84 -5.09 -2.96 7.80
N ASP A 85 -5.85 -4.04 8.01
CA ASP A 85 -5.51 -5.01 9.07
C ASP A 85 -4.04 -5.49 8.91
N PRO A 86 -3.22 -5.52 9.99
CA PRO A 86 -1.81 -5.83 9.86
C PRO A 86 -1.51 -7.26 9.40
N LEU A 87 -2.39 -8.23 9.67
CA LEU A 87 -2.24 -9.60 9.17
C LEU A 87 -2.56 -9.65 7.67
N ASP A 88 -3.68 -9.10 7.25
CA ASP A 88 -4.07 -9.05 5.83
C ASP A 88 -3.08 -8.23 5.00
N ARG A 89 -2.45 -7.19 5.58
CA ARG A 89 -1.35 -6.44 4.96
C ARG A 89 -0.13 -7.33 4.67
N ILE A 90 0.34 -8.11 5.65
CA ILE A 90 1.49 -9.02 5.45
C ILE A 90 1.14 -10.14 4.45
N LEU A 91 -0.04 -10.75 4.56
CA LEU A 91 -0.48 -11.78 3.61
C LEU A 91 -0.57 -11.23 2.18
N SER A 92 -1.20 -10.06 2.00
CA SER A 92 -1.32 -9.43 0.67
C SER A 92 0.03 -8.97 0.12
N ALA A 93 0.97 -8.55 0.97
CA ALA A 93 2.34 -8.22 0.57
C ALA A 93 3.13 -9.46 0.10
N TYR A 94 2.98 -10.60 0.80
CA TYR A 94 3.53 -11.89 0.37
C TYR A 94 2.94 -12.31 -0.99
N GLU A 95 1.61 -12.38 -1.09
CA GLU A 95 0.90 -12.75 -2.34
C GLU A 95 1.36 -11.89 -3.52
N PHE A 96 1.36 -10.57 -3.35
CA PHE A 96 1.77 -9.63 -4.39
C PHE A 96 3.23 -9.78 -4.79
N THR A 97 4.13 -9.94 -3.82
CA THR A 97 5.57 -10.08 -4.07
C THR A 97 5.84 -11.36 -4.86
N VAL A 98 5.24 -12.48 -4.47
CA VAL A 98 5.32 -13.77 -5.17
C VAL A 98 4.73 -13.67 -6.58
N GLU A 99 3.54 -13.09 -6.76
CA GLU A 99 2.90 -12.92 -8.07
C GLU A 99 3.70 -12.01 -9.03
N VAL A 100 4.32 -10.94 -8.53
CA VAL A 100 5.16 -10.07 -9.36
C VAL A 100 6.46 -10.77 -9.73
N ALA A 101 7.11 -11.44 -8.77
CA ALA A 101 8.37 -12.13 -8.99
C ALA A 101 8.22 -13.31 -9.96
N ALA A 102 7.20 -14.16 -9.80
CA ALA A 102 6.95 -15.30 -10.70
C ALA A 102 6.80 -14.86 -12.17
N ARG A 103 6.07 -13.77 -12.43
CA ARG A 103 5.97 -13.21 -13.80
C ARG A 103 7.29 -12.70 -14.35
N ALA A 104 8.15 -12.15 -13.51
CA ALA A 104 9.42 -11.56 -13.93
C ALA A 104 10.53 -12.59 -14.16
N VAL A 105 10.49 -13.73 -13.44
CA VAL A 105 11.45 -14.83 -13.60
C VAL A 105 11.19 -15.62 -14.88
N TYR A 106 9.92 -15.89 -15.21
CA TYR A 106 9.57 -16.82 -16.30
C TYR A 106 8.82 -16.17 -17.47
N GLY A 107 8.43 -14.90 -17.37
CA GLY A 107 7.76 -14.17 -18.45
C GLY A 107 8.67 -13.87 -19.64
N ARG A 108 8.13 -13.94 -20.87
CA ARG A 108 8.84 -13.56 -22.09
C ARG A 108 9.23 -12.07 -22.04
N LYS A 109 10.54 -11.78 -22.20
CA LYS A 109 11.19 -10.46 -22.35
C LYS A 109 10.62 -9.33 -21.46
N GLN A 110 11.41 -8.86 -20.49
CA GLN A 110 11.11 -7.61 -19.79
C GLN A 110 10.72 -6.52 -20.80
N ALA A 111 9.51 -5.99 -20.67
CA ALA A 111 9.05 -4.90 -21.51
C ALA A 111 10.01 -3.70 -21.35
N LYS A 112 10.33 -2.99 -22.44
CA LYS A 112 11.19 -1.81 -22.39
C LYS A 112 10.72 -0.89 -21.26
N VAL A 113 11.66 -0.52 -20.39
CA VAL A 113 11.39 0.45 -19.32
C VAL A 113 10.97 1.76 -19.97
N ASP A 114 9.77 2.22 -19.61
CA ASP A 114 9.23 3.49 -20.05
C ASP A 114 9.43 4.49 -18.91
N PRO A 115 10.38 5.44 -19.01
CA PRO A 115 10.71 6.36 -17.92
C PRO A 115 9.55 7.31 -17.55
N SER A 116 8.49 7.41 -18.36
CA SER A 116 7.29 8.18 -18.01
C SER A 116 6.35 7.44 -17.03
N LYS A 117 6.54 6.13 -16.85
CA LYS A 117 5.67 5.23 -16.08
C LYS A 117 6.39 4.67 -14.85
N VAL A 118 5.79 4.91 -13.68
CA VAL A 118 6.21 4.29 -12.42
C VAL A 118 6.00 2.77 -12.49
N SER A 119 7.08 2.03 -12.34
CA SER A 119 7.15 0.58 -12.18
C SER A 119 6.95 0.18 -10.72
N THR A 120 6.54 -1.06 -10.49
CA THR A 120 6.61 -1.68 -9.14
C THR A 120 8.06 -1.71 -8.61
N ARG A 121 9.07 -1.66 -9.48
CA ARG A 121 10.49 -1.60 -9.10
C ARG A 121 10.95 -0.24 -8.56
N ASP A 122 10.17 0.82 -8.76
CA ASP A 122 10.57 2.20 -8.41
C ASP A 122 10.00 2.66 -7.05
N VAL A 123 9.45 1.71 -6.28
CA VAL A 123 8.46 1.94 -5.23
C VAL A 123 8.85 1.20 -3.96
N TRP A 124 8.85 1.88 -2.82
CA TRP A 124 8.93 1.22 -1.52
C TRP A 124 7.62 0.49 -1.17
N PRO A 125 7.63 -0.75 -0.62
CA PRO A 125 8.79 -1.60 -0.33
C PRO A 125 9.17 -2.55 -1.49
N TRP A 126 8.39 -2.55 -2.58
CA TRP A 126 8.47 -3.53 -3.67
C TRP A 126 9.79 -3.47 -4.47
N SER A 127 10.43 -2.31 -4.56
CA SER A 127 11.75 -2.07 -5.16
C SER A 127 12.85 -2.96 -4.57
N LEU A 128 12.68 -3.38 -3.32
CA LEU A 128 13.60 -4.23 -2.58
C LEU A 128 13.05 -5.67 -2.46
N LEU A 129 11.76 -5.82 -2.11
CA LEU A 129 11.14 -7.13 -1.93
C LEU A 129 11.01 -7.96 -3.21
N VAL A 130 10.64 -7.32 -4.33
CA VAL A 130 10.41 -8.04 -5.59
C VAL A 130 11.72 -8.61 -6.15
N PRO A 131 12.84 -7.85 -6.29
CA PRO A 131 14.10 -8.42 -6.74
C PRO A 131 14.62 -9.56 -5.86
N TRP A 132 14.46 -9.45 -4.54
CA TRP A 132 14.84 -10.49 -3.58
C TRP A 132 14.00 -11.78 -3.74
N MET A 133 12.68 -11.66 -3.88
CA MET A 133 11.81 -12.81 -4.14
C MET A 133 12.08 -13.42 -5.53
N GLU A 134 12.42 -12.62 -6.53
CA GLU A 134 12.84 -13.14 -7.83
C GLU A 134 14.14 -13.96 -7.77
N GLU A 135 15.06 -13.64 -6.84
CA GLU A 135 16.27 -14.42 -6.61
C GLU A 135 15.95 -15.78 -5.95
N ASP A 136 15.12 -15.81 -4.90
CA ASP A 136 14.64 -17.05 -4.26
C ASP A 136 13.88 -17.95 -5.26
N ILE A 137 12.97 -17.38 -6.05
CA ILE A 137 12.20 -18.14 -7.05
C ILE A 137 13.13 -18.70 -8.16
N ARG A 138 14.13 -17.94 -8.62
CA ARG A 138 15.15 -18.45 -9.57
C ARG A 138 15.94 -19.60 -8.98
N TRP A 139 16.40 -19.46 -7.74
CA TRP A 139 17.14 -20.51 -7.04
C TRP A 139 16.30 -21.79 -6.90
N ARG A 140 15.04 -21.68 -6.47
CA ARG A 140 14.11 -22.81 -6.43
C ARG A 140 13.89 -23.45 -7.80
N ALA A 141 13.78 -22.64 -8.86
CA ALA A 141 13.64 -23.13 -10.23
C ALA A 141 14.82 -24.00 -10.69
N SER A 142 16.03 -23.64 -10.29
CA SER A 142 17.25 -24.37 -10.63
C SER A 142 17.49 -25.60 -9.76
N ASN A 143 16.87 -25.66 -8.57
CA ASN A 143 17.12 -26.69 -7.56
C ASN A 143 15.94 -27.65 -7.32
N ASN A 144 14.76 -27.39 -7.90
CA ASN A 144 13.62 -28.33 -7.96
C ASN A 144 13.21 -28.56 -9.41
N ASP A 145 13.25 -29.81 -9.86
CA ASP A 145 12.70 -30.25 -11.15
C ASP A 145 11.16 -30.43 -11.11
N GLY A 146 10.55 -30.26 -9.94
CA GLY A 146 9.11 -30.43 -9.70
C GLY A 146 8.61 -31.87 -9.75
N SER A 147 9.50 -32.87 -9.90
CA SER A 147 9.15 -34.28 -10.14
C SER A 147 8.48 -34.97 -8.94
N SER A 148 8.84 -34.57 -7.72
CA SER A 148 8.36 -35.13 -6.45
C SER A 148 7.02 -34.56 -5.97
N LEU A 149 6.49 -33.54 -6.65
CA LEU A 149 5.27 -32.85 -6.22
C LEU A 149 4.03 -33.67 -6.54
N SER A 150 3.21 -33.99 -5.53
CA SER A 150 1.86 -34.59 -5.69
C SER A 150 0.76 -33.61 -5.26
N GLY A 151 -0.42 -33.70 -5.88
CA GLY A 151 -1.60 -32.89 -5.52
C GLY A 151 -1.60 -31.40 -5.93
N SER A 152 -2.63 -30.67 -5.47
CA SER A 152 -2.69 -29.20 -5.56
C SER A 152 -1.60 -28.59 -4.68
N LEU A 153 -0.90 -27.56 -5.15
CA LEU A 153 0.15 -26.90 -4.39
C LEU A 153 -0.45 -25.87 -3.44
N ASP A 154 -0.11 -25.94 -2.15
CA ASP A 154 -0.40 -24.88 -1.20
C ASP A 154 0.42 -23.63 -1.58
N PRO A 155 -0.21 -22.50 -1.95
CA PRO A 155 0.51 -21.30 -2.34
C PRO A 155 1.21 -20.59 -1.18
N TYR A 156 1.06 -21.06 0.07
CA TYR A 156 1.77 -20.57 1.25
C TYR A 156 2.88 -21.51 1.74
N ASP A 157 2.90 -22.78 1.32
CA ASP A 157 3.94 -23.75 1.68
C ASP A 157 4.16 -24.79 0.58
N ASN A 158 5.11 -24.52 -0.32
CA ASN A 158 5.53 -25.44 -1.36
C ASN A 158 6.99 -25.16 -1.78
N PRO A 159 7.71 -26.10 -2.43
CA PRO A 159 9.12 -25.93 -2.74
C PRO A 159 9.42 -25.03 -3.95
N LEU A 160 8.43 -24.61 -4.76
CA LEU A 160 8.65 -23.81 -5.98
C LEU A 160 8.74 -22.30 -5.72
N ILE A 161 8.21 -21.83 -4.59
CA ILE A 161 8.27 -20.44 -4.12
C ILE A 161 8.65 -20.42 -2.63
N MET A 162 9.01 -19.26 -2.07
CA MET A 162 9.31 -19.15 -0.64
C MET A 162 8.09 -19.49 0.21
N PRO A 163 8.17 -20.44 1.18
CA PRO A 163 7.09 -20.66 2.15
C PRO A 163 6.82 -19.40 2.99
N LEU A 164 5.56 -19.13 3.30
CA LEU A 164 5.14 -17.97 4.09
C LEU A 164 5.84 -17.92 5.46
N ALA A 165 6.05 -19.07 6.11
CA ALA A 165 6.79 -19.15 7.36
C ALA A 165 8.20 -18.56 7.24
N HIS A 166 8.91 -18.86 6.15
CA HIS A 166 10.26 -18.34 5.90
C HIS A 166 10.23 -16.86 5.52
N PHE A 167 9.22 -16.43 4.74
CA PHE A 167 9.02 -15.02 4.40
C PHE A 167 8.82 -14.15 5.65
N VAL A 168 7.94 -14.56 6.56
CA VAL A 168 7.62 -13.84 7.81
C VAL A 168 8.81 -13.70 8.76
N ASP A 169 9.78 -14.61 8.70
CA ASP A 169 11.01 -14.54 9.50
C ASP A 169 12.20 -13.91 8.76
N ALA A 170 12.04 -13.55 7.48
CA ALA A 170 13.13 -12.99 6.67
C ALA A 170 13.55 -11.57 7.16
N PRO A 171 14.87 -11.28 7.27
CA PRO A 171 15.35 -9.97 7.73
C PRO A 171 14.84 -8.77 6.91
N ILE A 172 14.66 -8.95 5.60
CA ILE A 172 14.12 -7.92 4.70
C ILE A 172 12.63 -7.65 4.96
N VAL A 173 11.84 -8.67 5.32
CA VAL A 173 10.43 -8.53 5.71
C VAL A 173 10.32 -7.85 7.08
N HIS A 174 11.26 -8.14 7.98
CA HIS A 174 11.43 -7.41 9.24
C HIS A 174 11.76 -5.93 9.08
N GLU A 175 12.58 -5.53 8.09
CA GLU A 175 12.91 -4.12 7.86
C GLU A 175 11.81 -3.36 7.09
N LEU A 176 11.09 -4.03 6.18
CA LEU A 176 10.21 -3.37 5.21
C LEU A 176 8.71 -3.52 5.47
N LEU A 177 8.27 -4.62 6.08
CA LEU A 177 6.84 -4.93 6.21
C LEU A 177 6.37 -4.97 7.67
N HIS A 178 7.21 -5.45 8.59
CA HIS A 178 6.81 -5.55 10.00
C HIS A 178 6.72 -4.20 10.70
N ASN A 179 5.52 -3.86 11.18
CA ASN A 179 5.13 -2.52 11.63
C ASN A 179 5.27 -1.45 10.53
N GLY A 180 5.07 -1.85 9.27
CA GLY A 180 5.24 -0.98 8.12
C GLY A 180 4.36 0.27 8.18
N ALA A 181 3.11 0.17 8.67
CA ALA A 181 2.20 1.32 8.75
C ALA A 181 2.78 2.39 9.69
N ALA A 182 3.24 1.98 10.87
CA ALA A 182 3.92 2.87 11.81
C ALA A 182 5.19 3.48 11.20
N LEU A 183 6.02 2.70 10.50
CA LEU A 183 7.22 3.21 9.83
C LEU A 183 6.89 4.29 8.79
N GLN A 184 5.78 4.15 8.06
CA GLN A 184 5.33 5.13 7.07
C GLN A 184 4.69 6.36 7.72
N VAL A 185 3.84 6.18 8.75
CA VAL A 185 3.21 7.26 9.53
C VAL A 185 4.26 8.16 10.18
N LEU A 186 5.33 7.55 10.69
CA LEU A 186 6.49 8.24 11.25
C LEU A 186 7.46 8.77 10.18
N GLY A 187 7.33 8.39 8.91
CA GLY A 187 8.26 8.80 7.85
C GLY A 187 9.68 8.24 8.01
N ILE A 188 9.83 7.11 8.71
CA ILE A 188 11.12 6.49 9.07
C ILE A 188 11.38 5.15 8.35
N THR A 189 10.74 4.93 7.20
CA THR A 189 11.06 3.82 6.29
C THR A 189 12.52 3.91 5.83
N ASN A 190 13.06 2.85 5.22
CA ASN A 190 14.44 2.88 4.70
C ASN A 190 14.61 3.71 3.40
N TYR A 191 13.54 4.35 2.91
CA TYR A 191 13.59 5.39 1.86
C TYR A 191 13.63 6.82 2.43
N SER A 192 13.51 6.97 3.75
CA SER A 192 13.59 8.26 4.41
C SER A 192 14.98 8.88 4.26
N GLN A 193 15.02 10.18 3.97
CA GLN A 193 16.26 10.94 3.78
C GLN A 193 16.90 11.36 5.12
N TRP A 194 16.23 11.12 6.24
CA TRP A 194 16.76 11.45 7.56
C TRP A 194 17.69 10.33 8.07
N LYS A 195 18.90 10.75 8.49
CA LYS A 195 20.07 9.87 8.67
C LYS A 195 19.89 8.84 9.78
N ASP A 196 19.21 9.20 10.86
CA ASP A 196 19.10 8.40 12.08
C ASP A 196 17.90 7.43 12.09
N THR A 197 17.09 7.43 11.02
CA THR A 197 15.92 6.54 10.90
C THR A 197 16.26 5.05 11.05
N GLY A 198 17.45 4.64 10.59
CA GLY A 198 17.92 3.26 10.75
C GLY A 198 18.11 2.87 12.23
N ASP A 199 18.46 3.81 13.10
CA ASP A 199 18.61 3.57 14.53
C ASP A 199 17.25 3.47 15.22
N LEU A 200 16.27 4.31 14.87
CA LEU A 200 14.90 4.15 15.37
C LEU A 200 14.28 2.81 14.96
N ARG A 201 14.44 2.38 13.71
CA ARG A 201 13.97 1.06 13.24
C ARG A 201 14.59 -0.07 14.07
N ARG A 202 15.90 0.00 14.34
CA ARG A 202 16.60 -0.95 15.23
C ARG A 202 16.08 -0.91 16.66
N CYS A 203 15.80 0.28 17.22
CA CYS A 203 15.27 0.43 18.56
C CYS A 203 13.85 -0.14 18.72
N MET A 204 12.96 0.10 17.75
CA MET A 204 11.61 -0.49 17.71
C MET A 204 11.63 -2.03 17.72
N ALA A 205 12.57 -2.62 16.99
CA ALA A 205 12.79 -4.06 17.01
C ALA A 205 13.42 -4.54 18.33
N GLY A 206 14.40 -3.78 18.84
CA GLY A 206 15.32 -4.21 19.90
C GLY A 206 14.78 -4.25 21.32
N THR A 207 13.94 -3.30 21.76
CA THR A 207 13.44 -3.26 23.15
C THR A 207 11.93 -3.01 23.25
N PRO A 208 11.20 -3.61 24.22
CA PRO A 208 9.78 -3.34 24.42
C PRO A 208 9.49 -1.87 24.73
N LYS A 209 10.35 -1.23 25.54
CA LYS A 209 10.22 0.18 25.96
C LYS A 209 10.30 1.14 24.76
N ALA A 210 11.32 0.98 23.92
CA ALA A 210 11.47 1.81 22.71
C ALA A 210 10.33 1.57 21.71
N ARG A 211 9.84 0.32 21.60
CA ARG A 211 8.67 -0.01 20.78
C ARG A 211 7.40 0.69 21.26
N LEU A 212 7.13 0.69 22.57
CA LEU A 212 5.98 1.39 23.16
C LEU A 212 6.07 2.91 22.96
N GLN A 213 7.26 3.50 23.11
CA GLN A 213 7.47 4.92 22.81
C GLN A 213 7.20 5.22 21.33
N ILE A 214 7.80 4.46 20.41
CA ILE A 214 7.60 4.64 18.96
C ILE A 214 6.12 4.42 18.56
N GLN A 215 5.41 3.51 19.22
CA GLN A 215 3.96 3.33 19.06
C GLN A 215 3.17 4.58 19.50
N GLN A 216 3.49 5.17 20.65
CA GLN A 216 2.84 6.41 21.11
C GLN A 216 3.05 7.56 20.12
N LEU A 217 4.25 7.72 19.57
CA LEU A 217 4.53 8.74 18.55
C LEU A 217 3.75 8.48 17.25
N ALA A 218 3.64 7.22 16.83
CA ALA A 218 2.90 6.85 15.63
C ALA A 218 1.39 7.11 15.80
N LEU A 219 0.83 6.83 16.98
CA LEU A 219 -0.54 7.17 17.34
C LEU A 219 -0.77 8.69 17.36
N GLN A 220 0.11 9.47 18.01
CA GLN A 220 0.05 10.94 18.01
C GLN A 220 0.08 11.53 16.59
N LYS A 221 0.92 10.99 15.69
CA LYS A 221 0.95 11.42 14.29
C LYS A 221 -0.32 11.02 13.53
N LEU A 222 -0.85 9.82 13.77
CA LEU A 222 -2.12 9.37 13.18
C LEU A 222 -3.29 10.27 13.59
N GLU A 223 -3.36 10.64 14.88
CA GLU A 223 -4.40 11.54 15.42
C GLU A 223 -4.35 12.95 14.81
N ALA A 224 -3.16 13.41 14.39
CA ALA A 224 -2.99 14.66 13.67
C ALA A 224 -3.40 14.60 12.18
N PHE A 225 -3.82 13.44 11.64
CA PHE A 225 -4.23 13.35 10.24
C PHE A 225 -5.61 13.98 10.02
N ALA A 226 -5.69 14.86 9.02
CA ALA A 226 -6.95 15.44 8.57
C ALA A 226 -7.99 14.37 8.14
N HIS A 227 -7.54 13.18 7.72
CA HIS A 227 -8.41 12.03 7.42
C HIS A 227 -7.69 10.68 7.58
N VAL A 228 -8.43 9.68 8.07
CA VAL A 228 -8.07 8.26 8.10
C VAL A 228 -9.25 7.46 7.54
N GLY A 229 -8.98 6.55 6.62
CA GLY A 229 -9.88 5.57 6.05
C GLY A 229 -9.37 4.15 6.27
N ILE A 230 -10.18 3.16 5.89
CA ILE A 230 -9.97 1.74 6.17
C ILE A 230 -10.11 0.95 4.86
N THR A 231 -9.12 0.12 4.53
CA THR A 231 -9.01 -0.64 3.27
C THR A 231 -10.19 -1.57 3.04
N GLU A 232 -10.61 -2.24 4.11
CA GLU A 232 -11.73 -3.17 4.16
C GLU A 232 -13.08 -2.45 3.97
N ARG A 233 -13.12 -1.12 4.19
CA ARG A 233 -14.27 -0.23 4.09
C ARG A 233 -14.02 0.88 3.06
N LEU A 234 -13.42 0.51 1.92
CA LEU A 234 -12.91 1.45 0.90
C LEU A 234 -13.97 2.44 0.41
N GLU A 235 -15.20 2.01 0.15
CA GLU A 235 -16.26 2.87 -0.41
C GLU A 235 -16.72 3.93 0.61
N GLU A 236 -16.96 3.53 1.86
CA GLU A 236 -17.25 4.47 2.95
C GLU A 236 -16.06 5.41 3.21
N SER A 237 -14.83 4.92 3.06
CA SER A 237 -13.61 5.71 3.22
C SER A 237 -13.52 6.82 2.17
N ILE A 238 -13.80 6.49 0.90
CA ILE A 238 -13.85 7.46 -0.21
C ILE A 238 -14.95 8.50 0.01
N LEU A 239 -16.16 8.09 0.43
CA LEU A 239 -17.26 9.00 0.73
C LEU A 239 -16.94 9.91 1.93
N SER A 240 -16.31 9.37 2.96
CA SER A 240 -15.87 10.12 4.14
C SER A 240 -14.75 11.12 3.83
N LEU A 241 -13.78 10.74 2.98
CA LEU A 241 -12.76 11.65 2.47
C LEU A 241 -13.40 12.76 1.63
N ALA A 242 -14.34 12.43 0.74
CA ALA A 242 -15.02 13.40 -0.10
C ALA A 242 -15.74 14.46 0.76
N ALA A 243 -16.49 14.02 1.77
CA ALA A 243 -17.14 14.90 2.74
C ALA A 243 -16.11 15.76 3.51
N ALA A 244 -14.97 15.20 3.91
CA ALA A 244 -13.90 15.91 4.62
C ALA A 244 -13.14 16.93 3.73
N MET A 245 -13.12 16.73 2.42
CA MET A 245 -12.50 17.62 1.43
C MET A 245 -13.52 18.51 0.70
N HIS A 246 -14.80 18.49 1.11
CA HIS A 246 -15.93 19.16 0.44
C HIS A 246 -16.12 18.80 -1.05
N LEU A 247 -15.64 17.63 -1.47
CA LEU A 247 -15.76 17.11 -2.84
C LEU A 247 -17.16 16.52 -3.08
N LYS A 248 -17.76 16.85 -4.23
CA LYS A 248 -19.10 16.38 -4.63
C LYS A 248 -19.00 15.20 -5.60
N MET A 249 -19.74 14.11 -5.36
CA MET A 249 -19.77 12.95 -6.26
C MET A 249 -20.43 13.27 -7.60
N LYS A 250 -21.35 14.24 -7.60
CA LYS A 250 -21.95 14.83 -8.80
C LYS A 250 -21.13 15.99 -9.39
N GLY A 251 -20.00 16.35 -8.78
CA GLY A 251 -19.10 17.40 -9.25
C GLY A 251 -18.24 16.98 -10.45
N PRO A 252 -17.44 17.93 -10.99
CA PRO A 252 -16.51 17.66 -12.07
C PRO A 252 -15.48 16.59 -11.69
N ALA A 253 -14.96 15.91 -12.71
CA ALA A 253 -13.78 15.08 -12.61
C ALA A 253 -12.81 15.40 -13.74
N TRP A 254 -11.53 15.05 -13.56
CA TRP A 254 -10.47 15.33 -14.51
C TRP A 254 -9.71 14.07 -14.92
N LYS A 255 -9.47 13.94 -16.22
CA LYS A 255 -8.66 12.89 -16.86
C LYS A 255 -7.21 12.92 -16.37
N ALA A 256 -6.47 11.85 -16.71
CA ALA A 256 -5.02 11.90 -16.65
C ALA A 256 -4.49 12.94 -17.65
N ALA A 257 -3.58 13.79 -17.19
CA ALA A 257 -3.03 14.91 -17.95
C ALA A 257 -1.49 14.81 -18.00
N PRO A 258 -0.94 13.91 -18.83
CA PRO A 258 0.51 13.69 -18.93
C PRO A 258 1.23 14.83 -19.68
N ASP A 259 0.48 15.63 -20.44
CA ASP A 259 0.91 16.69 -21.34
C ASP A 259 0.46 18.10 -20.87
N ALA A 260 -0.13 18.21 -19.68
CA ALA A 260 -0.60 19.50 -19.14
C ALA A 260 0.54 20.47 -18.83
N PHE A 261 1.75 19.96 -18.55
CA PHE A 261 2.90 20.76 -18.14
C PHE A 261 4.09 20.53 -19.07
N GLN A 262 4.83 21.60 -19.37
CA GLN A 262 6.10 21.55 -20.09
C GLN A 262 7.15 22.37 -19.33
N ALA A 263 8.41 21.94 -19.40
CA ALA A 263 9.53 22.68 -18.80
C ALA A 263 9.84 23.94 -19.64
N GLY A 264 9.87 25.09 -18.98
CA GLY A 264 10.34 26.34 -19.60
C GLY A 264 11.87 26.42 -19.68
N PRO A 265 12.41 27.54 -20.21
CA PRO A 265 13.86 27.75 -20.37
C PRO A 265 14.65 27.75 -19.05
N ASP A 266 13.97 28.04 -17.94
CA ASP A 266 14.46 28.02 -16.55
C ASP A 266 14.30 26.64 -15.88
N GLY A 267 13.81 25.64 -16.59
CA GLY A 267 13.49 24.32 -16.07
C GLY A 267 12.17 24.24 -15.28
N ALA A 268 11.49 25.36 -15.03
CA ALA A 268 10.24 25.36 -14.28
C ALA A 268 9.09 24.81 -15.15
N LEU A 269 8.37 23.81 -14.64
CA LEU A 269 7.15 23.32 -15.27
C LEU A 269 6.08 24.40 -15.27
N ARG A 270 5.56 24.73 -16.46
CA ARG A 270 4.41 25.62 -16.67
C ARG A 270 3.26 24.83 -17.26
N GLN A 271 2.04 25.14 -16.84
CA GLN A 271 0.85 24.60 -17.47
C GLN A 271 0.72 25.19 -18.88
N VAL A 272 0.52 24.33 -19.88
CA VAL A 272 0.43 24.71 -21.31
C VAL A 272 -0.96 24.51 -21.90
N LYS A 273 -1.89 23.98 -21.10
CA LYS A 273 -3.26 23.62 -21.46
C LYS A 273 -4.17 23.80 -20.26
N GLU A 274 -5.32 24.44 -20.47
CA GLU A 274 -6.28 24.71 -19.41
C GLU A 274 -6.92 23.42 -18.85
N ASP A 275 -7.41 23.48 -17.61
CA ASP A 275 -7.95 22.30 -16.91
C ASP A 275 -9.21 21.74 -17.60
N GLU A 276 -9.95 22.59 -18.31
CA GLU A 276 -11.15 22.28 -19.10
C GLU A 276 -10.89 21.22 -20.18
N GLU A 277 -9.72 21.25 -20.85
CA GLU A 277 -9.34 20.21 -21.84
C GLU A 277 -9.33 18.81 -21.22
N TYR A 278 -9.03 18.74 -19.92
CA TYR A 278 -8.91 17.51 -19.15
C TYR A 278 -10.20 17.11 -18.46
N LEU A 279 -11.31 17.83 -18.61
CA LEU A 279 -12.58 17.43 -18.00
C LEU A 279 -13.01 16.02 -18.42
N HIS A 280 -13.38 15.21 -17.44
CA HIS A 280 -13.91 13.87 -17.65
C HIS A 280 -15.41 13.96 -17.99
N PRO A 281 -15.91 13.23 -19.01
CA PRO A 281 -17.30 13.37 -19.47
C PRO A 281 -18.34 12.84 -18.49
N ALA A 282 -17.91 12.11 -17.44
CA ALA A 282 -18.78 11.63 -16.36
C ALA A 282 -18.38 12.29 -15.03
N PRO A 283 -19.34 12.63 -14.15
CA PRO A 283 -19.08 13.18 -12.81
C PRO A 283 -18.17 12.32 -11.94
N LEU A 284 -17.58 12.91 -10.91
CA LEU A 284 -16.56 12.29 -10.06
C LEU A 284 -16.91 10.87 -9.58
N GLY A 285 -18.11 10.67 -9.02
CA GLY A 285 -18.52 9.35 -8.52
C GLY A 285 -18.58 8.28 -9.62
N HIS A 286 -19.05 8.65 -10.82
CA HIS A 286 -19.10 7.75 -11.97
C HIS A 286 -17.71 7.47 -12.54
N ALA A 287 -16.86 8.50 -12.62
CA ALA A 287 -15.48 8.38 -13.08
C ALA A 287 -14.66 7.48 -12.14
N TYR A 288 -14.82 7.65 -10.82
CA TYR A 288 -14.25 6.79 -9.79
C TYR A 288 -14.70 5.34 -9.96
N ALA A 289 -16.01 5.09 -10.03
CA ALA A 289 -16.56 3.76 -10.12
C ALA A 289 -16.08 3.03 -11.40
N GLN A 290 -16.09 3.70 -12.56
CA GLN A 290 -15.51 3.18 -13.80
C GLN A 290 -14.01 2.88 -13.68
N CYS A 291 -13.24 3.71 -12.98
CA CYS A 291 -11.81 3.48 -12.74
C CYS A 291 -11.58 2.24 -11.86
N VAL A 292 -12.36 2.08 -10.78
CA VAL A 292 -12.30 0.91 -9.89
C VAL A 292 -12.63 -0.38 -10.64
N ALA A 293 -13.72 -0.42 -11.42
CA ALA A 293 -14.08 -1.61 -12.21
C ALA A 293 -12.99 -1.98 -13.23
N ARG A 294 -12.41 -1.00 -13.93
CA ARG A 294 -11.27 -1.22 -14.84
C ARG A 294 -10.03 -1.72 -14.09
N ALA A 295 -9.74 -1.20 -12.90
CA ALA A 295 -8.63 -1.62 -12.06
C ALA A 295 -8.81 -3.07 -11.55
N ARG A 296 -10.00 -3.40 -11.03
CA ARG A 296 -10.40 -4.77 -10.62
C ARG A 296 -10.25 -5.76 -11.77
N LYS A 297 -10.81 -5.46 -12.96
CA LYS A 297 -10.68 -6.31 -14.16
C LYS A 297 -9.21 -6.52 -14.57
N LYS A 298 -8.40 -5.45 -14.54
CA LYS A 298 -6.97 -5.52 -14.86
C LYS A 298 -6.17 -6.34 -13.82
N ALA A 299 -6.54 -6.26 -12.54
CA ALA A 299 -5.94 -7.07 -11.48
C ALA A 299 -6.29 -8.56 -11.64
N ALA A 300 -7.55 -8.90 -11.93
CA ALA A 300 -7.99 -10.28 -12.15
C ALA A 300 -7.27 -10.95 -13.33
N VAL A 301 -7.19 -10.27 -14.49
CA VAL A 301 -6.44 -10.78 -15.67
C VAL A 301 -4.95 -10.99 -15.35
N ARG A 302 -4.36 -10.08 -14.58
CA ARG A 302 -2.96 -10.17 -14.13
C ARG A 302 -2.73 -11.34 -13.18
N LYS A 303 -3.65 -11.59 -12.25
CA LYS A 303 -3.59 -12.69 -11.27
C LYS A 303 -3.71 -14.05 -11.94
N ALA A 304 -4.69 -14.20 -12.84
CA ALA A 304 -4.87 -15.42 -13.63
C ALA A 304 -3.66 -15.78 -14.52
N SER A 305 -2.77 -14.83 -14.79
CA SER A 305 -1.52 -15.03 -15.54
C SER A 305 -0.25 -14.90 -14.68
N SER A 306 -0.37 -14.73 -13.35
CA SER A 306 0.80 -14.56 -12.48
C SER A 306 1.71 -15.79 -12.44
N PHE A 307 1.13 -16.98 -12.61
CA PHE A 307 1.81 -18.27 -12.46
C PHE A 307 1.89 -19.11 -13.74
N SER A 308 1.36 -18.61 -14.86
CA SER A 308 1.27 -19.35 -16.14
C SER A 308 2.62 -19.72 -16.76
N SER A 309 3.72 -19.21 -16.20
CA SER A 309 5.08 -19.43 -16.68
C SER A 309 5.95 -20.21 -15.68
N LEU A 310 5.44 -20.52 -14.48
CA LEU A 310 6.11 -21.47 -13.58
C LEU A 310 6.16 -22.87 -14.23
N PRO A 311 7.25 -23.65 -14.05
CA PRO A 311 7.33 -25.04 -14.46
C PRO A 311 6.50 -25.93 -13.52
N LEU A 312 5.18 -25.78 -13.58
CA LEU A 312 4.25 -26.61 -12.83
C LEU A 312 4.10 -27.99 -13.50
N PRO A 313 3.94 -29.08 -12.73
CA PRO A 313 3.55 -30.38 -13.28
C PRO A 313 2.27 -30.27 -14.12
N LYS A 314 2.16 -31.05 -15.20
CA LYS A 314 1.02 -30.99 -16.15
C LYS A 314 -0.33 -31.05 -15.41
N GLY A 315 -1.22 -30.13 -15.77
CA GLY A 315 -2.57 -30.05 -15.21
C GLY A 315 -2.69 -29.34 -13.86
N ARG A 316 -1.63 -28.71 -13.34
CA ARG A 316 -1.66 -27.98 -12.07
C ARG A 316 -1.70 -26.47 -12.23
N SER A 317 -2.34 -25.82 -11.26
CA SER A 317 -2.32 -24.39 -11.03
C SER A 317 -1.77 -24.08 -9.63
N LEU A 318 -1.28 -22.87 -9.47
CA LEU A 318 -0.99 -22.25 -8.18
C LEU A 318 -1.90 -21.03 -8.09
N GLU A 319 -2.70 -20.88 -7.01
CA GLU A 319 -3.60 -19.74 -6.88
C GLU A 319 -3.82 -19.32 -5.41
N PHE A 320 -3.57 -18.05 -5.14
CA PHE A 320 -3.97 -17.40 -3.89
C PHE A 320 -5.49 -17.17 -3.86
N SER A 321 -6.18 -17.80 -2.92
CA SER A 321 -7.64 -17.72 -2.78
C SER A 321 -8.04 -17.51 -1.31
N LYS A 322 -9.31 -17.16 -1.07
CA LYS A 322 -9.85 -17.12 0.30
C LYS A 322 -9.76 -18.50 1.00
N ALA A 323 -9.90 -19.58 0.25
CA ALA A 323 -9.79 -20.95 0.78
C ALA A 323 -8.35 -21.26 1.19
N SER A 324 -7.33 -20.91 0.37
CA SER A 324 -5.93 -21.11 0.76
C SER A 324 -5.50 -20.18 1.89
N ARG A 325 -6.00 -18.93 1.97
CA ARG A 325 -5.80 -18.07 3.17
C ARG A 325 -6.35 -18.72 4.45
N ALA A 326 -7.54 -19.33 4.38
CA ALA A 326 -8.16 -19.99 5.53
C ALA A 326 -7.43 -21.28 5.97
N ALA A 327 -6.63 -21.89 5.09
CA ALA A 327 -5.84 -23.08 5.38
C ALA A 327 -4.46 -22.78 6.01
N ILE A 328 -4.02 -21.52 6.07
CA ILE A 328 -2.72 -21.13 6.63
C ILE A 328 -2.63 -21.58 8.09
N ASN A 329 -1.52 -22.24 8.44
CA ASN A 329 -1.24 -22.69 9.80
C ASN A 329 -1.42 -21.54 10.84
N PRO A 330 -2.31 -21.68 11.84
CA PRO A 330 -2.59 -20.64 12.83
C PRO A 330 -1.36 -20.12 13.59
N ALA A 331 -0.31 -20.94 13.76
CA ALA A 331 0.94 -20.52 14.38
C ALA A 331 1.72 -19.49 13.54
N ILE A 332 1.57 -19.53 12.20
CA ILE A 332 2.12 -18.49 11.31
C ILE A 332 1.31 -17.20 11.45
N LEU A 333 -0.02 -17.30 11.49
CA LEU A 333 -0.90 -16.13 11.67
C LEU A 333 -0.65 -15.44 13.02
N ALA A 334 -0.47 -16.20 14.10
CA ALA A 334 -0.09 -15.68 15.42
C ALA A 334 1.30 -15.02 15.39
N ARG A 335 2.28 -15.64 14.71
CA ARG A 335 3.63 -15.08 14.53
C ARG A 335 3.61 -13.74 13.78
N ILE A 336 2.77 -13.61 12.75
CA ILE A 336 2.56 -12.35 12.02
C ILE A 336 2.00 -11.28 12.97
N ARG A 337 0.93 -11.58 13.73
CA ARG A 337 0.35 -10.62 14.69
C ARG A 337 1.37 -10.16 15.73
N ASN A 338 2.12 -11.09 16.33
CA ASN A 338 3.12 -10.80 17.36
C ASN A 338 4.28 -9.90 16.86
N LYS A 339 4.59 -9.92 15.55
CA LYS A 339 5.60 -9.05 14.93
C LYS A 339 5.06 -7.66 14.56
N ASN A 340 3.74 -7.46 14.54
CA ASN A 340 3.06 -6.25 14.06
C ASN A 340 2.25 -5.52 15.15
N THR A 341 2.70 -5.57 16.40
CA THR A 341 1.98 -4.99 17.56
C THR A 341 1.78 -3.47 17.47
N VAL A 342 2.70 -2.75 16.82
CA VAL A 342 2.58 -1.29 16.63
C VAL A 342 1.53 -0.97 15.57
N ASP A 343 1.53 -1.70 14.46
CA ASP A 343 0.53 -1.56 13.41
C ASP A 343 -0.87 -1.98 13.88
N ALA A 344 -0.97 -2.97 14.78
CA ALA A 344 -2.25 -3.35 15.40
C ALA A 344 -2.86 -2.20 16.21
N ALA A 345 -2.08 -1.56 17.08
CA ALA A 345 -2.54 -0.39 17.82
C ALA A 345 -2.93 0.78 16.90
N LEU A 346 -2.17 1.00 15.82
CA LEU A 346 -2.51 2.02 14.82
C LEU A 346 -3.82 1.71 14.09
N TRP A 347 -4.03 0.46 13.69
CA TRP A 347 -5.24 0.02 13.00
C TRP A 347 -6.48 0.10 13.89
N GLU A 348 -6.39 -0.35 15.16
CA GLU A 348 -7.45 -0.18 16.15
C GLU A 348 -7.82 1.30 16.32
N ARG A 349 -6.84 2.16 16.58
CA ARG A 349 -7.08 3.60 16.75
C ARG A 349 -7.65 4.26 15.49
N GLY A 350 -7.13 3.90 14.31
CA GLY A 350 -7.61 4.42 13.04
C GLY A 350 -9.05 3.99 12.73
N GLN A 351 -9.47 2.79 13.13
CA GLN A 351 -10.87 2.36 13.04
C GLN A 351 -11.79 3.18 13.94
N GLU A 352 -11.39 3.47 15.18
CA GLU A 352 -12.15 4.36 16.08
C GLU A 352 -12.32 5.75 15.47
N MET A 353 -11.22 6.36 15.02
CA MET A 353 -11.22 7.68 14.39
C MET A 353 -12.12 7.72 13.14
N PHE A 354 -12.00 6.69 12.29
CA PHE A 354 -12.81 6.57 11.08
C PHE A 354 -14.30 6.40 11.40
N ALA A 355 -14.65 5.52 12.36
CA ALA A 355 -16.03 5.30 12.77
C ALA A 355 -16.66 6.57 13.37
N ALA A 356 -15.94 7.28 14.24
CA ALA A 356 -16.40 8.53 14.83
C ALA A 356 -16.63 9.63 13.77
N LYS A 357 -15.70 9.79 12.82
CA LYS A 357 -15.85 10.73 11.70
C LYS A 357 -17.02 10.36 10.80
N LEU A 358 -17.14 9.09 10.42
CA LEU A 358 -18.20 8.61 9.53
C LEU A 358 -19.59 8.83 10.17
N GLU A 359 -19.73 8.60 11.47
CA GLU A 359 -20.97 8.83 12.19
C GLU A 359 -21.29 10.33 12.33
N ALA A 360 -20.30 11.18 12.59
CA ALA A 360 -20.48 12.63 12.58
C ALA A 360 -20.92 13.15 11.20
N GLN A 361 -20.31 12.66 10.12
CA GLN A 361 -20.68 13.01 8.74
C GLN A 361 -22.07 12.48 8.35
N ARG A 362 -22.46 11.29 8.84
CA ARG A 362 -23.80 10.73 8.66
C ARG A 362 -24.86 11.59 9.36
N LYS A 363 -24.65 11.95 10.63
CA LYS A 363 -25.54 12.85 11.39
C LYS A 363 -25.65 14.24 10.75
N GLY A 364 -24.56 14.75 10.18
CA GLY A 364 -24.53 16.02 9.44
C GLY A 364 -25.08 15.97 8.01
N GLY A 365 -25.54 14.81 7.52
CA GLY A 365 -26.03 14.66 6.13
C GLY A 365 -24.96 14.89 5.06
N LEU A 366 -23.67 14.74 5.40
CA LEU A 366 -22.54 15.08 4.52
C LEU A 366 -22.13 13.95 3.57
N LEU A 367 -22.59 12.71 3.82
CA LEU A 367 -22.24 11.54 3.02
C LEU A 367 -23.15 11.44 1.77
N GLU A 368 -22.55 11.60 0.60
CA GLU A 368 -23.21 11.30 -0.68
C GLU A 368 -23.21 9.78 -0.97
N THR A 369 -23.98 9.35 -1.97
CA THR A 369 -23.99 7.96 -2.45
C THR A 369 -23.07 7.79 -3.66
N LEU A 370 -22.35 6.67 -3.73
CA LEU A 370 -21.67 6.27 -4.97
C LEU A 370 -22.71 5.80 -6.00
N PRO A 371 -22.53 6.13 -7.29
CA PRO A 371 -23.41 5.63 -8.35
C PRO A 371 -23.15 4.15 -8.63
N SER A 372 -24.22 3.39 -8.81
CA SER A 372 -24.18 2.00 -9.26
C SER A 372 -23.63 1.88 -10.68
N ILE A 373 -22.65 1.01 -10.90
CA ILE A 373 -22.10 0.73 -12.23
C ILE A 373 -23.05 -0.22 -12.99
N PRO A 374 -23.56 0.16 -14.18
CA PRO A 374 -24.33 -0.77 -15.00
C PRO A 374 -23.49 -1.99 -15.38
N GLY A 375 -23.95 -3.18 -14.99
CA GLY A 375 -23.32 -4.46 -15.33
C GLY A 375 -22.53 -5.15 -14.22
N GLU A 376 -22.28 -4.50 -13.07
CA GLU A 376 -21.94 -5.24 -11.84
C GLU A 376 -23.24 -5.74 -11.21
N ALA A 377 -23.55 -7.03 -11.39
CA ALA A 377 -24.66 -7.67 -10.70
C ALA A 377 -24.42 -7.59 -9.18
N VAL A 378 -25.37 -7.01 -8.44
CA VAL A 378 -25.31 -6.96 -6.97
C VAL A 378 -25.24 -8.38 -6.43
N GLY A 379 -24.07 -8.76 -5.94
CA GLY A 379 -23.90 -9.99 -5.17
C GLY A 379 -24.76 -9.89 -3.93
N LYS A 380 -25.80 -10.74 -3.85
CA LYS A 380 -26.73 -10.75 -2.72
C LYS A 380 -25.99 -11.16 -1.44
N GLU A 381 -25.66 -10.18 -0.60
CA GLU A 381 -25.57 -10.44 0.84
C GLU A 381 -26.97 -10.65 1.42
N GLY A 382 -27.04 -11.41 2.51
CA GLY A 382 -28.24 -11.49 3.35
C GLY A 382 -29.07 -12.76 3.21
N ARG A 383 -28.62 -13.83 3.89
CA ARG A 383 -29.54 -14.47 4.85
C ARG A 383 -28.79 -15.03 6.05
N ALA A 384 -28.87 -14.30 7.16
CA ALA A 384 -28.58 -14.86 8.47
C ALA A 384 -29.44 -16.12 8.67
N ARG A 385 -28.80 -17.26 8.95
CA ARG A 385 -29.50 -18.40 9.54
C ARG A 385 -29.55 -18.15 11.04
N GLY A 386 -30.74 -17.86 11.54
CA GLY A 386 -30.96 -17.73 12.97
C GLY A 386 -30.60 -19.03 13.68
N VAL A 387 -29.81 -18.91 14.76
CA VAL A 387 -29.74 -19.95 15.78
C VAL A 387 -31.13 -20.02 16.42
N ARG A 388 -31.74 -21.20 16.40
CA ARG A 388 -32.74 -21.57 17.40
C ARG A 388 -32.05 -22.39 18.46
N ILE A 389 -32.46 -22.15 19.70
CA ILE A 389 -32.18 -22.97 20.88
C ILE A 389 -32.80 -24.35 20.66
#